data_AF-A0A7Z9IPP3-F1
#
_entry.id   AF-A0A7Z9IPP3-F1
#
_cell.length_a   1.000
_cell.length_b   1.000
_cell.length_c   1.000
_cell.angle_alpha   90.00
_cell.angle_beta   90.00
_cell.angle_gamma   90.00
#
_symmetry.space_group_name_H-M   'P 1'
#
loop_
_entity.id
_entity.type
_entity.pdbx_description
1 polymer ?
#
loop_
_entity_poly.entity_id
_entity_poly.type
_entity_poly.pdbx_seq_one_letter_code
_entity_poly.pdbx_strand_id
1 'polypeptide(L)'
;DLYGLTTYPDGGVRTTVTDLSYYLLCIMNKGVYKETRILNEETVIDMLTPDYIDSYTKFWGIGDQIGHGGGDPGVSTGMYYVPKEKLGIIYFINTSSYRDFKKKEEKIFEFGKRLLLER
;
A
#
# COMPACT_ATOMS: atom_id res chain seq x y z
N ASP A 1 -9.81 15.40 -22.48
CA ASP A 1 -8.87 15.53 -21.35
C ASP A 1 -8.96 14.33 -20.42
N LEU A 2 -7.83 13.99 -19.78
CA LEU A 2 -7.79 12.96 -18.74
C LEU A 2 -8.31 13.54 -17.42
N TYR A 3 -9.05 12.74 -16.65
CA TYR A 3 -9.52 13.09 -15.31
C TYR A 3 -8.37 13.59 -14.42
N GLY A 4 -8.55 14.72 -13.74
CA GLY A 4 -7.52 15.34 -12.89
C GLY A 4 -8.12 15.96 -11.63
N LEU A 5 -7.31 16.02 -10.58
CA LEU A 5 -7.67 16.56 -9.27
C LEU A 5 -6.85 17.83 -9.01
N THR A 6 -7.50 18.90 -8.53
CA THR A 6 -6.80 20.09 -8.03
C THR A 6 -5.96 19.77 -6.80
N THR A 7 -6.36 18.75 -6.04
CA THR A 7 -5.62 18.14 -4.92
C THR A 7 -4.80 16.94 -5.40
N TYR A 8 -3.94 17.13 -6.42
CA TYR A 8 -3.11 16.04 -6.94
C TYR A 8 -2.37 15.22 -5.86
N PRO A 9 -1.82 15.82 -4.77
CA PRO A 9 -1.09 15.08 -3.75
C PRO A 9 -1.99 14.13 -2.93
N ASP A 10 -3.30 14.34 -2.93
CA ASP A 10 -4.28 13.59 -2.12
C ASP A 10 -4.74 12.31 -2.82
N GLY A 11 -4.80 12.30 -4.16
CA GLY A 11 -5.27 11.12 -4.91
C GLY A 11 -5.03 11.12 -6.41
N GLY A 12 -4.26 12.08 -6.94
CA GLY A 12 -4.10 12.29 -8.39
C GLY A 12 -2.87 11.63 -9.02
N VAL A 13 -2.08 10.90 -8.23
CA VAL A 13 -0.86 10.24 -8.72
C VAL A 13 -1.22 9.10 -9.68
N ARG A 14 -0.67 9.15 -10.89
CA ARG A 14 -0.79 8.07 -11.89
C ARG A 14 0.49 7.25 -11.87
N THR A 15 0.35 5.95 -11.66
CA THR A 15 1.47 5.02 -11.54
C THR A 15 1.07 3.62 -12.04
N THR A 16 2.02 2.70 -12.10
CA THR A 16 1.78 1.28 -12.36
C THR A 16 1.91 0.47 -11.06
N VAL A 17 1.35 -0.75 -11.04
CA VAL A 17 1.57 -1.69 -9.93
C VAL A 17 3.06 -1.97 -9.76
N THR A 18 3.81 -2.06 -10.86
CA THR A 18 5.26 -2.29 -10.85
C THR A 18 6.00 -1.14 -10.19
N ASP A 19 5.74 0.10 -10.57
CA ASP A 19 6.44 1.26 -9.99
C ASP A 19 6.06 1.46 -8.51
N LEU A 20 4.78 1.29 -8.17
CA LEU A 20 4.34 1.36 -6.78
C LEU A 20 4.93 0.24 -5.93
N SER A 21 5.23 -0.94 -6.52
CA SER A 21 5.91 -2.02 -5.81
C SER A 21 7.33 -1.65 -5.37
N TYR A 22 8.01 -0.77 -6.11
CA TYR A 22 9.35 -0.31 -5.73
C TYR A 22 9.29 0.57 -4.49
N TYR A 23 8.26 1.42 -4.41
CA TYR A 23 7.99 2.20 -3.21
C TYR A 23 7.66 1.29 -2.02
N LEU A 24 6.74 0.33 -2.19
CA LEU A 24 6.40 -0.61 -1.12
C LEU A 24 7.63 -1.41 -0.65
N LEU A 25 8.44 -1.93 -1.59
CA LEU A 25 9.68 -2.65 -1.28
C LEU A 25 10.68 -1.76 -0.53
N CYS A 26 10.79 -0.48 -0.88
CA CYS A 26 11.62 0.48 -0.16
C CYS A 26 11.20 0.59 1.30
N ILE A 27 9.90 0.75 1.55
CA ILE A 27 9.34 0.87 2.92
C ILE A 27 9.51 -0.45 3.70
N MET A 28 9.19 -1.59 3.07
CA MET A 28 9.39 -2.93 3.64
C MET A 28 10.84 -3.18 4.06
N ASN A 29 11.80 -2.66 3.29
CA ASN A 29 13.23 -2.82 3.53
C ASN A 29 13.86 -1.58 4.18
N LYS A 30 13.07 -0.84 4.98
CA LYS A 30 13.56 0.25 5.83
C LYS A 30 14.36 1.33 5.08
N GLY A 31 13.82 1.71 3.93
CA GLY A 31 14.34 2.80 3.10
C GLY A 31 15.30 2.35 2.00
N VAL A 32 15.52 1.04 1.83
CA VAL A 32 16.40 0.49 0.80
C VAL A 32 15.57 -0.17 -0.30
N TYR A 33 15.83 0.20 -1.56
CA TYR A 33 15.34 -0.53 -2.71
C TYR A 33 16.52 -1.10 -3.50
N LYS A 34 16.57 -2.43 -3.63
CA LYS A 34 17.74 -3.17 -4.12
C LYS A 34 18.98 -2.84 -3.27
N GLU A 35 20.00 -2.23 -3.86
CA GLU A 35 21.26 -1.86 -3.19
C GLU A 35 21.34 -0.35 -2.90
N THR A 36 20.28 0.40 -3.20
CA THR A 36 20.26 1.86 -3.04
C THR A 36 19.43 2.25 -1.83
N ARG A 37 20.03 3.01 -0.92
CA ARG A 37 19.32 3.68 0.17
C ARG A 37 18.65 4.94 -0.38
N ILE A 38 17.31 4.94 -0.38
CA ILE A 38 16.48 6.08 -0.76
C ILE A 38 16.10 6.90 0.48
N LEU A 39 15.80 6.22 1.59
CA LEU A 39 15.47 6.84 2.87
C LEU A 39 16.39 6.31 3.97
N ASN A 40 16.68 7.15 4.97
CA ASN A 40 17.31 6.67 6.20
C ASN A 40 16.35 5.73 6.92
N GLU A 41 16.89 4.70 7.58
CA GLU A 41 16.09 3.74 8.34
C GLU A 41 15.27 4.45 9.44
N GLU A 42 15.89 5.40 10.14
CA GLU A 42 15.23 6.24 11.16
C GLU A 42 14.03 7.01 10.61
N THR A 43 14.11 7.51 9.36
CA THR A 43 12.99 8.20 8.71
C THR A 43 11.83 7.25 8.46
N VAL A 44 12.09 6.02 8.01
CA VAL A 44 11.02 5.04 7.80
C VAL A 44 10.37 4.62 9.12
N ILE A 45 11.19 4.47 10.18
CA ILE A 45 10.67 4.20 11.52
C ILE A 45 9.77 5.34 11.98
N ASP A 46 10.19 6.60 11.85
CA ASP A 46 9.38 7.76 12.22
C ASP A 46 8.07 7.86 11.42
N MET A 47 8.11 7.60 10.11
CA MET A 47 6.92 7.53 9.25
C MET A 47 5.89 6.51 9.72
N LEU A 48 6.37 5.36 10.22
CA LEU A 48 5.54 4.23 10.66
C LEU A 48 5.30 4.20 12.18
N THR A 49 5.73 5.24 12.90
CA THR A 49 5.47 5.39 14.34
C THR A 49 4.21 6.25 14.54
N PRO A 50 3.20 5.76 15.28
CA PRO A 50 2.04 6.55 15.68
C PRO A 50 2.41 7.77 16.49
N ASP A 51 1.79 8.90 16.16
CA ASP A 51 1.87 10.10 16.98
C ASP A 51 0.74 10.16 18.03
N TYR A 52 -0.44 9.61 17.70
CA TYR A 52 -1.65 9.73 18.54
C TYR A 52 -2.57 8.49 18.57
N ILE A 53 -2.69 7.76 17.45
CA ILE A 53 -3.61 6.63 17.30
C ILE A 53 -2.83 5.40 16.82
N ASP A 54 -2.96 4.27 17.53
CA ASP A 54 -2.18 3.05 17.27
C ASP A 54 -2.50 2.32 15.96
N SER A 55 -3.43 2.85 15.15
CA SER A 55 -3.83 2.28 13.85
C SER A 55 -3.47 3.16 12.66
N TYR A 56 -2.96 4.37 12.88
CA TYR A 56 -2.65 5.31 11.80
C TYR A 56 -1.49 6.23 12.14
N THR A 57 -0.58 6.40 11.19
CA THR A 57 0.63 7.21 11.34
C THR A 57 0.67 8.30 10.27
N LYS A 58 1.85 8.80 9.93
CA LYS A 58 2.07 9.84 8.93
C LYS A 58 1.72 9.33 7.52
N PHE A 59 0.42 9.30 7.21
CA PHE A 59 -0.17 8.80 5.97
C PHE A 59 -0.06 7.28 5.74
N TRP A 60 -0.05 6.49 6.82
CA TRP A 60 -0.08 5.03 6.72
C TRP A 60 -1.05 4.43 7.73
N GLY A 61 -1.85 3.45 7.28
CA GLY A 61 -2.50 2.52 8.19
C GLY A 61 -1.49 1.51 8.72
N ILE A 62 -1.58 1.21 10.01
CA ILE A 62 -0.73 0.22 10.69
C ILE A 62 -1.56 -0.74 11.55
N GLY A 63 -0.97 -1.89 11.87
CA GLY A 63 -1.61 -2.98 12.60
C GLY A 63 -1.06 -4.32 12.11
N ASP A 64 -1.93 -5.31 11.88
CA ASP A 64 -1.54 -6.57 11.23
C ASP A 64 -0.97 -6.35 9.82
N GLN A 65 -1.34 -5.24 9.19
CA GLN A 65 -0.85 -4.80 7.89
C GLN A 65 -0.41 -3.35 7.98
N ILE A 66 0.62 -3.01 7.22
CA ILE A 66 1.12 -1.66 7.03
C ILE A 66 0.81 -1.26 5.60
N GLY A 67 0.12 -0.15 5.38
CA GLY A 67 -0.26 0.20 4.02
C GLY A 67 -1.14 1.43 3.88
N HIS A 68 -1.61 1.62 2.66
CA HIS A 68 -2.51 2.70 2.30
C HIS A 68 -3.51 2.21 1.24
N GLY A 69 -4.79 2.53 1.47
CA GLY A 69 -5.86 2.30 0.51
C GLY A 69 -6.11 3.54 -0.35
N GLY A 70 -7.03 3.45 -1.29
CA GLY A 70 -7.46 4.62 -2.06
C GLY A 70 -8.69 4.28 -2.89
N GLY A 71 -9.51 5.28 -3.17
CA GLY A 71 -10.71 5.08 -3.97
C GLY A 71 -11.31 6.40 -4.42
N ASP A 72 -11.96 6.33 -5.59
CA ASP A 72 -12.73 7.39 -6.22
C ASP A 72 -13.85 6.71 -7.04
N PRO A 73 -14.93 7.38 -7.49
CA PRO A 73 -15.91 6.74 -8.35
C PRO A 73 -15.27 6.05 -9.55
N GLY A 74 -15.46 4.72 -9.64
CA GLY A 74 -14.89 3.92 -10.71
C GLY A 74 -13.62 3.15 -10.34
N VAL A 75 -12.99 3.39 -9.18
CA VAL A 75 -11.70 2.77 -8.83
C VAL A 75 -11.54 2.48 -7.33
N SER A 76 -10.90 1.36 -7.01
CA SER A 76 -10.38 1.03 -5.68
C SER A 76 -8.94 0.55 -5.81
N THR A 77 -8.08 1.03 -4.92
CA THR A 77 -6.65 0.74 -4.90
C THR A 77 -6.20 0.36 -3.50
N GLY A 78 -5.21 -0.50 -3.42
CA GLY A 78 -4.58 -0.85 -2.15
C GLY A 78 -3.12 -1.19 -2.32
N MET A 79 -2.33 -0.83 -1.31
CA MET A 79 -0.92 -1.16 -1.17
C MET A 79 -0.67 -1.53 0.28
N TYR A 80 -0.37 -2.80 0.52
CA TYR A 80 -0.26 -3.35 1.88
C TYR A 80 0.90 -4.31 2.01
N TYR A 81 1.55 -4.27 3.16
CA TYR A 81 2.56 -5.21 3.60
C TYR A 81 2.08 -5.90 4.88
N VAL A 82 2.19 -7.23 4.93
CA VAL A 82 1.92 -8.06 6.10
C VAL A 82 3.26 -8.54 6.65
N PRO A 83 3.83 -7.88 7.69
CA PRO A 83 5.19 -8.16 8.14
C PRO A 83 5.41 -9.60 8.60
N LYS A 84 4.41 -10.16 9.29
CA LYS A 84 4.45 -11.53 9.80
C LYS A 84 4.66 -12.58 8.69
N GLU A 85 4.03 -12.36 7.55
CA GLU A 85 4.06 -13.27 6.40
C GLU A 85 5.09 -12.87 5.34
N LYS A 86 5.79 -11.74 5.54
CA LYS A 86 6.66 -11.10 4.53
C LYS A 86 5.95 -10.91 3.17
N LEU A 87 4.65 -10.62 3.20
CA LEU A 87 3.78 -10.56 2.03
C LEU A 87 3.45 -9.11 1.67
N GLY A 88 3.83 -8.66 0.47
CA GLY A 88 3.38 -7.41 -0.12
C GLY A 88 2.27 -7.63 -1.15
N ILE A 89 1.21 -6.83 -1.10
CA ILE A 89 0.08 -6.87 -2.04
C ILE A 89 -0.21 -5.47 -2.55
N ILE A 90 -0.34 -5.35 -3.87
CA ILE A 90 -0.79 -4.13 -4.53
C ILE A 90 -1.86 -4.52 -5.55
N TYR A 91 -2.95 -3.75 -5.59
CA TYR A 91 -4.00 -3.93 -6.59
C TYR A 91 -4.60 -2.58 -7.00
N PHE A 92 -4.94 -2.46 -8.27
CA PHE A 92 -5.77 -1.38 -8.83
C PHE A 92 -6.96 -2.00 -9.55
N ILE A 93 -8.17 -1.61 -9.17
CA ILE A 93 -9.38 -2.31 -9.59
C ILE A 93 -10.44 -1.30 -9.97
N ASN A 94 -10.93 -1.41 -11.21
CA ASN A 94 -12.08 -0.63 -11.65
C ASN A 94 -13.35 -1.20 -11.01
N THR A 95 -14.10 -0.36 -10.29
CA THR A 95 -15.30 -0.78 -9.56
C THR A 95 -16.34 0.33 -9.50
N SER A 96 -17.62 -0.03 -9.60
CA SER A 96 -18.76 0.90 -9.50
C SER A 96 -19.23 1.11 -8.06
N SER A 97 -18.78 0.30 -7.10
CA SER A 97 -19.20 0.38 -5.71
C SER A 97 -17.99 0.47 -4.76
N TYR A 98 -17.96 1.54 -3.98
CA TYR A 98 -16.99 1.74 -2.89
C TYR A 98 -17.23 0.76 -1.72
N ARG A 99 -18.46 0.26 -1.56
CA ARG A 99 -18.93 -0.30 -0.26
C ARG A 99 -18.78 -1.80 -0.07
N ASP A 100 -18.33 -2.58 -1.05
CA ASP A 100 -18.25 -4.05 -0.87
C ASP A 100 -17.01 -4.68 -1.51
N PHE A 101 -15.85 -4.06 -1.26
CA PHE A 101 -14.56 -4.56 -1.75
C PHE A 101 -13.82 -5.45 -0.74
N LYS A 102 -14.16 -5.35 0.56
CA LYS A 102 -13.48 -6.08 1.64
C LYS A 102 -13.38 -7.60 1.41
N LYS A 103 -14.49 -8.26 1.04
CA LYS A 103 -14.48 -9.71 0.74
C LYS A 103 -13.58 -10.08 -0.43
N LYS A 104 -13.42 -9.17 -1.40
CA LYS A 104 -12.53 -9.37 -2.56
C LYS A 104 -11.07 -9.17 -2.15
N GLU A 105 -10.79 -8.15 -1.32
CA GLU A 105 -9.48 -7.95 -0.71
C GLU A 105 -9.06 -9.20 0.05
N GLU A 106 -9.89 -9.70 0.98
CA GLU A 106 -9.62 -10.93 1.73
C GLU A 106 -9.21 -12.09 0.82
N LYS A 107 -9.91 -12.30 -0.31
CA LYS A 107 -9.54 -13.33 -1.30
C LYS A 107 -8.19 -13.07 -1.98
N ILE A 108 -7.86 -11.82 -2.30
CA ILE A 108 -6.56 -11.45 -2.86
C ILE A 108 -5.45 -11.76 -1.85
N PHE A 109 -5.67 -11.45 -0.57
CA PHE A 109 -4.73 -11.76 0.50
C PHE A 109 -4.51 -13.26 0.68
N GLU A 110 -5.59 -14.04 0.75
CA GLU A 110 -5.48 -15.50 0.87
C GLU A 110 -4.78 -16.14 -0.33
N PHE A 111 -5.05 -15.65 -1.54
CA PHE A 111 -4.34 -16.09 -2.74
C PHE A 111 -2.84 -15.74 -2.68
N GLY A 112 -2.49 -14.51 -2.25
CA GLY A 112 -1.10 -14.07 -2.09
C GLY A 112 -0.33 -14.92 -1.07
N LYS A 113 -0.95 -15.24 0.09
CA LYS A 113 -0.38 -16.15 1.08
C LYS A 113 -0.11 -17.53 0.51
N ARG A 114 -1.07 -18.09 -0.25
CA ARG A 114 -0.90 -19.40 -0.89
C ARG A 114 0.30 -19.43 -1.83
N LEU A 115 0.46 -18.40 -2.68
CA LEU A 115 1.60 -18.31 -3.60
C LEU A 115 2.95 -18.24 -2.90
N LEU A 116 3.02 -17.69 -1.67
CA LEU A 116 4.25 -17.67 -0.89
C LEU A 116 4.60 -19.05 -0.32
N LEU A 117 3.60 -19.85 0.06
CA LEU A 117 3.80 -21.22 0.58
C LEU A 117 4.22 -22.21 -0.52
N GLU A 118 3.93 -21.90 -1.78
CA GLU A 118 4.28 -22.71 -2.95
C GLU A 118 5.71 -22.43 -3.49
N ARG A 119 6.45 -21.50 -2.87
CA ARG A 119 7.84 -21.15 -3.23
C ARG A 119 8.85 -21.82 -2.30
#